data_AF-A0A645FPE6-F1
#
_entry.id   AF-A0A645FPE6-F1
#
_cell.length_a   1.000
_cell.length_b   1.000
_cell.length_c   1.000
_cell.angle_alpha   90.00
_cell.angle_beta   90.00
_cell.angle_gamma   90.00
#
_symmetry.space_group_name_H-M   'P 1'
#
loop_
_entity.id
_entity.type
_entity.pdbx_description
1 polymer ?
#
loop_
_entity_poly.entity_id
_entity_poly.type
_entity_poly.pdbx_seq_one_letter_code
_entity_poly.pdbx_strand_id
1 'polypeptide(L)'
;MNRQRELIYSQRDKVLDGENVRDSIVGMIKETIEATCKTYLSSDDQHDTWNLDGLRDFFAGWLSKEDDFRYTEQELEDIDRADVVQLLYDRAMEIYDNKEKQYGENIIREVERVVLLKTVDRYWMDHIDNMDELRKGIHLRAYGQKDPVVMYRIEGFDMFDQMIAAIREDTARLMLTVQLRTQEEPKREQIAKPTSTSADGTEAKRPVRKTASQKVGRNDPCPCGSGKKYKKCCGANED
;
A
#
# COMPACT_ATOMS: atom_id res chain seq x y z
N MET A 1 -8.36 -29.33 -1.82
CA MET A 1 -8.59 -28.58 -3.08
C MET A 1 -10.05 -28.19 -3.31
N ASN A 2 -10.97 -29.05 -3.76
CA ASN A 2 -12.34 -28.60 -4.09
C ASN A 2 -13.05 -27.86 -2.93
N ARG A 3 -13.01 -28.41 -1.71
CA ARG A 3 -13.56 -27.77 -0.53
C ARG A 3 -12.90 -26.43 -0.15
N GLN A 4 -11.57 -26.33 -0.34
CA GLN A 4 -10.84 -25.07 -0.10
C GLN A 4 -11.26 -24.01 -1.12
N ARG A 5 -11.40 -24.41 -2.39
CA ARG A 5 -11.86 -23.55 -3.48
C ARG A 5 -13.29 -23.03 -3.25
N GLU A 6 -14.20 -23.91 -2.87
CA GLU A 6 -15.58 -23.55 -2.52
C GLU A 6 -15.62 -22.52 -1.38
N LEU A 7 -14.81 -22.73 -0.34
CA LEU A 7 -14.70 -21.80 0.78
C LEU A 7 -14.20 -20.43 0.31
N ILE A 8 -13.09 -20.37 -0.43
CA ILE A 8 -12.52 -19.10 -0.91
C ILE A 8 -13.48 -18.36 -1.83
N TYR A 9 -14.09 -19.04 -2.80
CA TYR A 9 -15.05 -18.38 -3.69
C TYR A 9 -16.30 -17.92 -2.95
N SER A 10 -16.81 -18.70 -1.98
CA SER A 10 -17.95 -18.26 -1.18
C SER A 10 -17.66 -16.98 -0.38
N GLN A 11 -16.43 -16.81 0.12
CA GLN A 11 -16.02 -15.59 0.82
C GLN A 11 -15.81 -14.44 -0.17
N ARG A 12 -15.23 -14.73 -1.34
CA ARG A 12 -15.01 -13.76 -2.40
C ARG A 12 -16.32 -13.19 -2.95
N ASP A 13 -17.31 -14.03 -3.16
CA ASP A 13 -18.61 -13.63 -3.68
C ASP A 13 -19.34 -12.69 -2.71
N LYS A 14 -19.29 -12.96 -1.40
CA LYS A 14 -19.82 -12.03 -0.37
C LYS A 14 -19.20 -10.64 -0.45
N VAL A 15 -17.89 -10.57 -0.68
CA VAL A 15 -17.18 -9.29 -0.83
C VAL A 15 -17.65 -8.57 -2.10
N LEU A 16 -17.87 -9.30 -3.20
CA LEU A 16 -18.34 -8.74 -4.47
C LEU A 16 -19.81 -8.31 -4.44
N ASP A 17 -20.64 -9.00 -3.67
CA ASP A 17 -22.06 -8.69 -3.47
C ASP A 17 -22.27 -7.43 -2.60
N GLY A 18 -21.18 -6.83 -2.10
CA GLY A 18 -21.21 -5.57 -1.36
C GLY A 18 -21.57 -5.74 0.11
N GLU A 19 -21.46 -6.95 0.66
CA GLU A 19 -21.66 -7.19 2.09
C GLU A 19 -20.70 -6.32 2.93
N ASN A 20 -21.15 -5.98 4.14
CA ASN A 20 -20.30 -5.29 5.10
C ASN A 20 -19.30 -6.29 5.68
N VAL A 21 -18.00 -6.01 5.50
CA VAL A 21 -16.89 -6.88 5.92
C VAL A 21 -16.10 -6.31 7.09
N ARG A 22 -16.59 -5.25 7.75
CA ARG A 22 -15.97 -4.63 8.92
C ARG A 22 -15.65 -5.66 9.99
N ASP A 23 -16.65 -6.43 10.41
CA ASP A 23 -16.49 -7.38 11.52
C ASP A 23 -15.47 -8.46 11.19
N SER A 24 -15.44 -8.91 9.94
CA SER A 24 -14.42 -9.82 9.45
C SER A 24 -13.03 -9.21 9.58
N ILE A 25 -12.82 -7.98 9.10
CA ILE A 25 -11.52 -7.30 9.16
C ILE A 25 -11.07 -7.03 10.59
N VAL A 26 -11.98 -6.55 11.46
CA VAL A 26 -11.68 -6.35 12.89
C VAL A 26 -11.30 -7.67 13.55
N GLY A 27 -11.99 -8.77 13.21
CA GLY A 27 -11.62 -10.11 13.62
C GLY A 27 -10.22 -10.51 13.16
N MET A 28 -9.88 -10.26 11.89
CA MET A 28 -8.53 -10.54 11.36
C MET A 28 -7.45 -9.75 12.10
N ILE A 29 -7.68 -8.46 12.38
CA ILE A 29 -6.75 -7.62 13.16
C ILE A 29 -6.52 -8.24 14.54
N LYS A 30 -7.61 -8.57 15.24
CA LYS A 30 -7.52 -9.17 16.59
C LYS A 30 -6.75 -10.48 16.57
N GLU A 31 -7.11 -11.40 15.67
CA GLU A 31 -6.47 -12.70 15.55
C GLU A 31 -4.98 -12.58 15.19
N THR A 32 -4.61 -11.64 14.32
CA THR A 32 -3.20 -11.36 14.00
C THR A 32 -2.45 -10.88 15.22
N ILE A 33 -3.01 -9.96 16.01
CA ILE A 33 -2.38 -9.47 17.24
C ILE A 33 -2.20 -10.61 18.24
N GLU A 34 -3.26 -11.39 18.51
CA GLU A 34 -3.22 -12.52 19.43
C GLU A 34 -2.20 -13.59 19.00
N ALA A 35 -2.18 -13.96 17.72
CA ALA A 35 -1.26 -14.96 17.19
C ALA A 35 0.20 -14.51 17.26
N THR A 36 0.47 -13.24 16.92
CA THR A 36 1.81 -12.66 17.01
C THR A 36 2.25 -12.55 18.47
N CYS A 37 1.42 -11.99 19.36
CA CYS A 37 1.74 -11.93 20.79
C CYS A 37 1.99 -13.33 21.36
N LYS A 38 1.20 -14.34 21.01
CA LYS A 38 1.45 -15.72 21.45
C LYS A 38 2.79 -16.28 20.96
N THR A 39 3.23 -15.88 19.76
CA THR A 39 4.50 -16.33 19.17
C THR A 39 5.71 -15.70 19.88
N TYR A 40 5.65 -14.40 20.18
CA TYR A 40 6.76 -13.68 20.82
C TYR A 40 6.71 -13.74 22.35
N LEU A 41 5.53 -13.96 22.95
CA LEU A 41 5.26 -14.01 24.39
C LEU A 41 4.71 -15.41 24.73
N SER A 42 5.62 -16.38 24.79
CA SER A 42 5.30 -17.82 24.80
C SER A 42 4.62 -18.28 26.09
N SER A 43 4.97 -17.71 27.24
CA SER A 43 4.43 -18.07 28.56
C SER A 43 4.31 -16.85 29.47
N ASP A 44 3.16 -16.69 30.12
CA ASP A 44 2.92 -15.61 31.09
C ASP A 44 3.75 -15.84 32.37
N ASP A 45 4.06 -17.10 32.74
CA ASP A 45 4.87 -17.37 33.94
C ASP A 45 6.40 -17.15 33.78
N GLN A 46 6.90 -16.87 32.58
CA GLN A 46 8.34 -16.80 32.29
C GLN A 46 8.68 -15.65 31.34
N HIS A 47 8.70 -14.43 31.87
CA HIS A 47 8.94 -13.23 31.07
C HIS A 47 10.37 -13.15 30.49
N ASP A 48 11.34 -13.86 31.04
CA ASP A 48 12.70 -14.00 30.45
C ASP A 48 12.67 -14.61 29.04
N THR A 49 11.61 -15.35 28.70
CA THR A 49 11.44 -15.97 27.37
C THR A 49 10.76 -15.04 26.37
N TRP A 50 10.31 -13.85 26.80
CA TRP A 50 9.61 -12.92 25.93
C TRP A 50 10.57 -12.21 24.99
N ASN A 51 10.24 -12.21 23.72
CA ASN A 51 10.97 -11.46 22.71
C ASN A 51 10.22 -10.16 22.36
N LEU A 52 10.28 -9.20 23.29
CA LEU A 52 9.61 -7.90 23.16
C LEU A 52 10.19 -7.05 22.02
N ASP A 53 11.50 -7.12 21.78
CA ASP A 53 12.15 -6.45 20.66
C ASP A 53 11.61 -6.97 19.32
N GLY A 54 11.51 -8.30 19.17
CA GLY A 54 10.95 -8.93 17.99
C GLY A 54 9.47 -8.60 17.79
N LEU A 55 8.69 -8.53 18.87
CA LEU A 55 7.29 -8.09 18.82
C LEU A 55 7.17 -6.63 18.36
N ARG A 56 8.02 -5.74 18.91
CA ARG A 56 8.09 -4.34 18.50
C ARG A 56 8.43 -4.23 17.03
N ASP A 57 9.47 -4.93 16.58
CA ASP A 57 9.97 -4.85 15.20
C ASP A 57 8.93 -5.41 14.22
N PHE A 58 8.23 -6.49 14.57
CA PHE A 58 7.13 -7.01 13.77
C PHE A 58 6.02 -5.96 13.58
N PHE A 59 5.66 -5.26 14.67
CA PHE A 59 4.63 -4.23 14.68
C PHE A 59 5.08 -2.83 14.20
N ALA A 60 6.35 -2.68 13.81
CA ALA A 60 6.93 -1.39 13.48
C ALA A 60 6.31 -0.78 12.21
N GLY A 61 5.95 0.50 12.29
CA GLY A 61 5.35 1.24 11.18
C GLY A 61 3.85 1.02 10.97
N TRP A 62 3.18 0.25 11.83
CA TRP A 62 1.73 0.06 11.81
C TRP A 62 1.09 0.11 13.19
N LEU A 63 1.60 -0.62 14.19
CA LEU A 63 1.03 -0.62 15.54
C LEU A 63 2.01 -0.21 16.64
N SER A 64 3.28 -0.63 16.57
CA SER A 64 4.27 -0.30 17.59
C SER A 64 4.94 1.05 17.31
N LYS A 65 5.37 1.70 18.38
CA LYS A 65 6.19 2.91 18.45
C LYS A 65 7.60 2.52 18.90
N GLU A 66 8.57 3.41 18.68
CA GLU A 66 9.99 3.16 18.99
C GLU A 66 10.26 2.90 20.49
N ASP A 67 9.44 3.49 21.35
CA ASP A 67 9.53 3.39 22.80
C ASP A 67 8.63 2.30 23.41
N ASP A 68 7.83 1.60 22.60
CA ASP A 68 6.96 0.52 23.13
C ASP A 68 7.78 -0.67 23.63
N PHE A 69 7.18 -1.39 24.58
CA PHE A 69 7.66 -2.67 25.13
C PHE A 69 9.05 -2.60 25.79
N ARG A 70 9.42 -1.42 26.28
CA ARG A 70 10.63 -1.20 27.07
C ARG A 70 10.27 -1.22 28.56
N TYR A 71 10.06 -2.41 29.09
CA TYR A 71 9.73 -2.61 30.51
C TYR A 71 11.01 -2.78 31.34
N THR A 72 10.99 -2.21 32.54
CA THR A 72 11.93 -2.57 33.59
C THR A 72 11.59 -3.95 34.16
N GLU A 73 12.52 -4.61 34.87
CA GLU A 73 12.28 -5.92 35.49
C GLU A 73 11.03 -5.92 36.40
N GLN A 74 10.81 -4.83 37.14
CA GLN A 74 9.64 -4.68 38.02
C GLN A 74 8.33 -4.51 37.25
N GLU A 75 8.33 -3.71 36.18
CA GLU A 75 7.13 -3.56 35.33
C GLU A 75 6.80 -4.84 34.57
N LEU A 76 7.82 -5.64 34.28
CA LEU A 76 7.64 -6.93 33.63
C LEU A 76 6.86 -7.88 34.55
N GLU A 77 7.12 -7.92 35.86
CA GLU A 77 6.39 -8.78 36.82
C GLU A 77 4.89 -8.52 36.86
N ASP A 78 4.45 -7.29 36.56
CA ASP A 78 3.06 -6.86 36.65
C ASP A 78 2.30 -6.91 35.30
N ILE A 79 2.96 -7.30 34.21
CA ILE A 79 2.38 -7.29 32.85
C ILE A 79 2.13 -8.70 32.35
N ASP A 80 0.89 -8.97 31.94
CA ASP A 80 0.54 -10.20 31.24
C ASP A 80 0.53 -10.01 29.72
N ARG A 81 0.66 -11.10 28.97
CA ARG A 81 0.46 -11.07 27.50
C ARG A 81 -0.89 -10.48 27.12
N ALA A 82 -1.91 -10.70 27.94
CA ALA A 82 -3.25 -10.17 27.71
C ALA A 82 -3.25 -8.63 27.69
N ASP A 83 -2.45 -7.98 28.53
CA ASP A 83 -2.31 -6.52 28.56
C ASP A 83 -1.65 -6.02 27.28
N VAL A 84 -0.61 -6.71 26.82
CA VAL A 84 0.07 -6.39 25.55
C VAL A 84 -0.87 -6.54 24.35
N VAL A 85 -1.66 -7.62 24.31
CA VAL A 85 -2.68 -7.84 23.27
C VAL A 85 -3.72 -6.73 23.29
N GLN A 86 -4.24 -6.37 24.46
CA GLN A 86 -5.26 -5.35 24.62
C GLN A 86 -4.73 -3.97 24.21
N LEU A 87 -3.51 -3.61 24.63
CA LEU A 87 -2.85 -2.36 24.25
C LEU A 87 -2.74 -2.22 22.72
N LEU A 88 -2.28 -3.27 22.04
CA LEU A 88 -2.14 -3.29 20.59
C LEU A 88 -3.51 -3.26 19.89
N TYR A 89 -4.49 -3.98 20.42
CA TYR A 89 -5.84 -4.02 19.86
C TYR A 89 -6.54 -2.67 19.96
N ASP A 90 -6.53 -2.02 21.13
CA ASP A 90 -7.14 -0.70 21.33
C ASP A 90 -6.54 0.35 20.40
N ARG A 91 -5.21 0.31 20.23
CA ARG A 91 -4.51 1.18 19.28
C ARG A 91 -4.90 0.90 17.84
N ALA A 92 -5.04 -0.37 17.47
CA ALA A 92 -5.49 -0.76 16.13
C ALA A 92 -6.90 -0.22 15.85
N MET A 93 -7.80 -0.34 16.83
CA MET A 93 -9.16 0.19 16.74
C MET A 93 -9.18 1.71 16.69
N GLU A 94 -8.32 2.40 17.44
CA GLU A 94 -8.18 3.86 17.35
C GLU A 94 -7.77 4.29 15.94
N ILE A 95 -6.77 3.63 15.35
CA ILE A 95 -6.34 3.91 13.96
C ILE A 95 -7.50 3.67 12.98
N TYR A 96 -8.20 2.55 13.13
CA TYR A 96 -9.30 2.16 12.26
C TYR A 96 -10.47 3.16 12.34
N ASP A 97 -10.93 3.47 13.54
CA ASP A 97 -12.03 4.41 13.78
C ASP A 97 -11.67 5.84 13.35
N ASN A 98 -10.41 6.24 13.51
CA ASN A 98 -9.94 7.53 13.02
C ASN A 98 -9.96 7.61 11.49
N LYS A 99 -9.63 6.52 10.77
CA LYS A 99 -9.80 6.47 9.31
C LYS A 99 -11.27 6.57 8.91
N GLU A 100 -12.17 5.87 9.60
CA GLU A 100 -13.61 5.95 9.34
C GLU A 100 -14.15 7.37 9.55
N LYS A 101 -13.71 8.06 10.61
CA LYS A 101 -14.04 9.48 10.84
C LYS A 101 -13.45 10.40 9.77
N GLN A 102 -12.22 10.15 9.34
CA GLN A 102 -11.51 11.01 8.39
C GLN A 102 -12.06 10.90 6.96
N TYR A 103 -12.35 9.68 6.50
CA TYR A 103 -12.73 9.42 5.11
C TYR A 103 -14.22 9.14 4.92
N GLY A 104 -14.95 8.86 6.01
CA GLY A 104 -16.35 8.49 5.98
C GLY A 104 -16.57 7.00 5.77
N GLU A 105 -17.70 6.51 6.30
CA GLU A 105 -18.04 5.09 6.34
C GLU A 105 -18.09 4.44 4.95
N ASN A 106 -18.78 5.05 3.98
CA ASN A 106 -18.93 4.48 2.64
C ASN A 106 -17.58 4.24 1.95
N ILE A 107 -16.65 5.19 2.06
CA ILE A 107 -15.32 5.06 1.45
C ILE A 107 -14.54 3.94 2.14
N ILE A 108 -14.59 3.88 3.46
CA ILE A 108 -13.89 2.83 4.21
C ILE A 108 -14.46 1.45 3.91
N ARG A 109 -15.78 1.27 3.79
CA ARG A 109 -16.39 0.00 3.37
C ARG A 109 -15.92 -0.45 1.98
N GLU A 110 -15.72 0.47 1.03
CA GLU A 110 -15.13 0.13 -0.28
C GLU A 110 -13.65 -0.27 -0.15
N VAL A 111 -12.88 0.48 0.64
CA VAL A 111 -11.45 0.20 0.86
C VAL A 111 -11.25 -1.18 1.48
N GLU A 112 -12.05 -1.51 2.48
CA GLU A 112 -12.08 -2.83 3.12
C GLU A 112 -12.30 -3.95 2.11
N ARG A 113 -13.31 -3.83 1.25
CA ARG A 113 -13.59 -4.82 0.21
C ARG A 113 -12.43 -4.94 -0.78
N VAL A 114 -11.90 -3.80 -1.25
CA VAL A 114 -10.81 -3.78 -2.21
C VAL A 114 -9.54 -4.41 -1.63
N VAL A 115 -9.19 -4.08 -0.39
CA VAL A 115 -8.03 -4.65 0.31
C VAL A 115 -8.22 -6.15 0.48
N LEU A 116 -9.34 -6.58 1.06
CA LEU A 116 -9.59 -8.00 1.31
C LEU A 116 -9.61 -8.82 0.02
N LEU A 117 -10.33 -8.35 -1.01
CA LEU A 117 -10.42 -9.03 -2.31
C LEU A 117 -9.05 -9.17 -2.96
N LYS A 118 -8.26 -8.09 -2.99
CA LYS A 118 -6.93 -8.09 -3.60
C LYS A 118 -5.98 -9.03 -2.87
N THR A 119 -6.02 -9.04 -1.54
CA THR A 119 -5.17 -9.90 -0.71
C THR A 119 -5.56 -11.38 -0.88
N VAL A 120 -6.86 -11.71 -0.83
CA VAL A 120 -7.36 -13.07 -1.07
C VAL A 120 -6.98 -13.56 -2.47
N ASP A 121 -7.22 -12.75 -3.51
CA ASP A 121 -6.92 -13.14 -4.90
C ASP A 121 -5.43 -13.44 -5.08
N ARG A 122 -4.54 -12.61 -4.52
CA ARG A 122 -3.08 -12.83 -4.56
C ARG A 122 -2.69 -14.16 -3.92
N TYR A 123 -3.02 -14.35 -2.65
CA TYR A 123 -2.59 -15.52 -1.89
C TYR A 123 -3.23 -16.82 -2.40
N TRP A 124 -4.47 -16.75 -2.91
CA TRP A 124 -5.14 -17.91 -3.48
C TRP A 124 -4.48 -18.37 -4.79
N MET A 125 -4.06 -17.45 -5.65
CA MET A 125 -3.29 -17.80 -6.86
C MET A 125 -1.98 -18.47 -6.48
N ASP A 126 -1.22 -17.89 -5.56
CA ASP A 126 0.04 -18.47 -5.08
C ASP A 126 -0.18 -19.87 -4.47
N HIS A 127 -1.26 -20.05 -3.70
CA HIS A 127 -1.61 -21.36 -3.12
C HIS A 127 -1.98 -22.40 -4.17
N ILE A 128 -2.69 -22.03 -5.24
CA ILE A 128 -2.99 -22.96 -6.34
C ILE A 128 -1.69 -23.48 -6.96
N ASP A 129 -0.75 -22.57 -7.25
CA ASP A 129 0.52 -22.92 -7.84
C ASP A 129 1.34 -23.83 -6.91
N ASN A 130 1.44 -23.45 -5.63
CA ASN A 130 2.13 -24.25 -4.61
C ASN A 130 1.50 -25.64 -4.44
N MET A 131 0.16 -25.77 -4.53
CA MET A 131 -0.53 -27.06 -4.46
C MET A 131 -0.31 -27.92 -5.70
N ASP A 132 -0.11 -27.31 -6.87
CA ASP A 132 0.27 -28.01 -8.09
C ASP A 132 1.71 -28.51 -8.04
N GLU A 133 2.63 -27.73 -7.46
CA GLU A 133 4.01 -28.15 -7.18
C GLU A 133 4.05 -29.29 -6.16
N LEU A 134 3.32 -29.16 -5.05
CA LEU A 134 3.21 -30.21 -4.03
C LEU A 134 2.74 -31.52 -4.67
N ARG A 135 1.72 -31.46 -5.54
CA ARG A 135 1.19 -32.64 -6.24
C ARG A 135 2.24 -33.31 -7.11
N LYS A 136 3.07 -32.55 -7.83
CA LYS A 136 4.15 -33.09 -8.67
C LYS A 136 5.26 -33.71 -7.82
N GLY A 137 5.59 -33.10 -6.68
CA GLY A 137 6.67 -33.52 -5.79
C GLY A 137 6.33 -34.64 -4.79
N ILE A 138 5.04 -34.88 -4.50
CA ILE A 138 4.63 -35.77 -3.41
C ILE A 138 5.12 -37.21 -3.58
N HIS A 139 5.26 -37.67 -4.83
CA HIS A 139 5.74 -39.03 -5.13
C HIS A 139 7.22 -39.24 -4.78
N LEU A 140 8.02 -38.18 -4.73
CA LEU A 140 9.42 -38.27 -4.28
C LEU A 140 9.52 -38.50 -2.76
N ARG A 141 8.50 -38.09 -1.99
CA ARG A 141 8.41 -38.31 -0.54
C ARG A 141 7.81 -39.67 -0.16
N ALA A 142 7.20 -40.38 -1.13
CA ALA A 142 6.64 -41.72 -0.95
C ALA A 142 7.68 -42.79 -0.58
N TYR A 143 8.98 -42.49 -0.73
CA TYR A 143 10.07 -43.38 -0.30
C TYR A 143 10.08 -43.67 1.22
N GLY A 144 9.33 -42.91 2.02
CA GLY A 144 9.24 -43.08 3.48
C GLY A 144 8.14 -44.02 3.99
N GLN A 145 7.62 -44.96 3.19
CA GLN A 145 6.53 -45.90 3.55
C GLN A 145 5.20 -45.23 3.97
N LYS A 146 5.03 -43.92 3.78
CA LYS A 146 3.79 -43.19 4.04
C LYS A 146 2.98 -43.04 2.74
N ASP A 147 1.66 -43.15 2.86
CA ASP A 147 0.73 -42.98 1.73
C ASP A 147 0.84 -41.55 1.16
N PRO A 148 1.20 -41.38 -0.13
CA PRO A 148 1.34 -40.06 -0.77
C PRO A 148 0.07 -39.22 -0.74
N VAL A 149 -1.11 -39.85 -0.82
CA VAL A 149 -2.40 -39.14 -0.79
C VAL A 149 -2.65 -38.58 0.61
N VAL A 150 -2.27 -39.32 1.65
CA VAL A 150 -2.38 -38.84 3.03
C VAL A 150 -1.42 -37.68 3.27
N MET A 151 -0.16 -37.81 2.83
CA MET A 151 0.83 -36.74 2.96
C MET A 151 0.41 -35.47 2.21
N TYR A 152 -0.10 -35.60 0.98
CA TYR A 152 -0.63 -34.48 0.21
C TYR A 152 -1.75 -33.73 0.95
N ARG A 153 -2.63 -34.47 1.64
CA ARG A 153 -3.73 -33.86 2.40
C ARG A 153 -3.23 -33.12 3.64
N ILE A 154 -2.27 -33.68 4.37
CA ILE A 154 -1.70 -33.06 5.57
C ILE A 154 -0.97 -31.78 5.16
N GLU A 155 0.02 -31.89 4.27
CA GLU A 155 0.80 -30.73 3.85
C GLU A 155 -0.06 -29.67 3.15
N GLY A 156 -1.01 -30.09 2.31
CA GLY A 156 -1.93 -29.17 1.64
C GLY A 156 -2.93 -28.49 2.59
N PHE A 157 -3.15 -29.03 3.78
CA PHE A 157 -3.92 -28.38 4.83
C PHE A 157 -3.06 -27.37 5.58
N ASP A 158 -1.83 -27.75 5.97
CA ASP A 158 -0.88 -26.83 6.62
C ASP A 158 -0.58 -25.60 5.76
N MET A 159 -0.40 -25.80 4.44
CA MET A 159 -0.20 -24.72 3.47
C MET A 159 -1.44 -23.81 3.37
N PHE A 160 -2.64 -24.38 3.47
CA PHE A 160 -3.88 -23.61 3.46
C PHE A 160 -4.04 -22.76 4.73
N ASP A 161 -3.73 -23.32 5.90
CA ASP A 161 -3.77 -22.58 7.16
C ASP A 161 -2.74 -21.43 7.17
N GLN A 162 -1.55 -21.67 6.63
CA GLN A 162 -0.53 -20.62 6.44
C GLN A 162 -1.02 -19.52 5.49
N MET A 163 -1.64 -19.89 4.36
CA MET A 163 -2.24 -18.93 3.44
C MET A 163 -3.30 -18.07 4.14
N ILE A 164 -4.19 -18.68 4.92
CA ILE A 164 -5.24 -17.97 5.67
C ILE A 164 -4.63 -17.05 6.74
N ALA A 165 -3.58 -17.48 7.44
CA ALA A 165 -2.85 -16.62 8.38
C ALA A 165 -2.21 -15.41 7.67
N ALA A 166 -1.58 -15.62 6.52
CA ALA A 166 -0.96 -14.56 5.73
C ALA A 166 -2.00 -13.56 5.17
N ILE A 167 -3.16 -14.04 4.72
CA ILE A 167 -4.28 -13.17 4.29
C ILE A 167 -4.73 -12.27 5.44
N ARG A 168 -4.91 -12.83 6.66
CA ARG A 168 -5.32 -12.07 7.84
C ARG A 168 -4.32 -10.98 8.19
N GLU A 169 -3.03 -11.34 8.30
CA GLU A 169 -1.97 -10.41 8.64
C GLU A 169 -1.84 -9.28 7.61
N ASP A 170 -1.78 -9.63 6.32
CA ASP A 170 -1.59 -8.65 5.25
C ASP A 170 -2.81 -7.72 5.12
N THR A 171 -4.03 -8.26 5.29
CA THR A 171 -5.26 -7.46 5.33
C THR A 171 -5.23 -6.48 6.51
N ALA A 172 -4.90 -6.95 7.71
CA ALA A 172 -4.78 -6.11 8.91
C ALA A 172 -3.74 -5.00 8.71
N ARG A 173 -2.54 -5.36 8.22
CA ARG A 173 -1.46 -4.42 7.94
C ARG A 173 -1.86 -3.36 6.93
N LEU A 174 -2.44 -3.77 5.80
CA LEU A 174 -2.89 -2.84 4.76
C LEU A 174 -3.99 -1.92 5.30
N MET A 175 -4.97 -2.44 6.03
CA MET A 175 -6.05 -1.62 6.59
C MET A 175 -5.56 -0.58 7.58
N LEU A 176 -4.58 -0.91 8.40
CA LEU A 176 -4.02 0.02 9.40
C LEU A 176 -3.07 1.05 8.76
N THR A 177 -2.37 0.69 7.69
CA THR A 177 -1.36 1.57 7.06
C THR A 177 -1.85 2.33 5.83
N VAL A 178 -2.97 1.93 5.21
CA VAL A 178 -3.46 2.55 3.98
C VAL A 178 -3.73 4.05 4.18
N GLN A 179 -3.19 4.86 3.27
CA GLN A 179 -3.47 6.28 3.18
C GLN A 179 -4.22 6.54 1.88
N LEU A 180 -5.45 7.04 1.99
CA LEU A 180 -6.24 7.39 0.81
C LEU A 180 -5.78 8.75 0.31
N ARG A 181 -5.35 8.79 -0.95
CA ARG A 181 -5.05 10.06 -1.61
C ARG A 181 -6.37 10.76 -1.89
N THR A 182 -6.71 11.77 -1.08
CA THR A 182 -7.72 12.74 -1.47
C THR A 182 -7.18 13.49 -2.69
N GLN A 183 -7.92 13.46 -3.81
CA GLN A 183 -7.62 14.30 -4.96
C GLN A 183 -7.94 15.76 -4.59
N GLU A 184 -7.09 16.38 -3.76
CA GLU A 184 -7.04 17.84 -3.75
C GLU A 184 -6.29 18.25 -5.01
N GLU A 185 -7.02 18.83 -5.97
CA GLU A 185 -6.37 19.53 -7.08
C GLU A 185 -5.36 20.51 -6.47
N PRO A 186 -4.08 20.48 -6.88
CA PRO A 186 -3.10 21.40 -6.35
C PRO A 186 -3.59 22.82 -6.67
N LYS A 187 -4.06 23.55 -5.66
CA LYS A 187 -4.37 24.98 -5.78
C LYS A 187 -3.06 25.64 -6.18
N ARG A 188 -2.93 25.93 -7.48
CA ARG A 188 -1.79 26.69 -8.01
C ARG A 188 -1.88 28.07 -7.38
N GLU A 189 -1.16 28.28 -6.29
CA GLU A 189 -0.91 29.61 -5.76
C GLU A 189 -0.22 30.40 -6.86
N GLN A 190 -0.94 31.38 -7.43
CA GLN A 190 -0.35 32.34 -8.33
C GLN A 190 0.54 33.27 -7.52
N ILE A 191 1.78 32.83 -7.25
CA ILE A 191 2.83 33.68 -6.67
C ILE A 191 3.38 34.55 -7.80
N ALA A 192 2.58 35.51 -8.24
CA ALA A 192 3.06 36.70 -8.93
C ALA A 192 1.93 37.74 -8.92
N LYS A 193 1.88 38.56 -7.88
CA LYS A 193 1.35 39.92 -8.04
C LYS A 193 2.35 40.65 -8.94
N PRO A 194 1.99 41.11 -10.16
CA PRO A 194 2.88 41.97 -10.90
C PRO A 194 3.03 43.28 -10.13
N THR A 195 4.16 43.44 -9.43
CA THR A 195 4.53 44.72 -8.82
C THR A 195 4.71 45.72 -9.95
N SER A 196 3.78 46.66 -10.05
CA SER A 196 3.90 47.83 -10.90
C SER A 196 5.05 48.69 -10.37
N THR A 197 6.19 48.66 -11.05
CA THR A 197 7.25 49.67 -10.90
C THR A 197 7.21 50.58 -12.12
N SER A 198 6.78 51.82 -11.91
CA SER A 198 6.95 52.92 -12.86
C SER A 198 8.12 53.80 -12.41
N ALA A 199 8.87 54.29 -13.41
CA ALA A 199 10.05 55.17 -13.39
C ALA A 199 11.37 54.46 -12.97
N ASP A 200 12.45 54.46 -13.74
CA ASP A 200 12.94 55.52 -14.63
C ASP A 200 13.72 54.92 -15.82
N GLY A 201 13.79 55.67 -16.91
CA GLY A 201 14.15 55.20 -18.25
C GLY A 201 15.58 54.66 -18.43
N THR A 202 15.70 53.42 -18.93
CA THR A 202 16.70 53.03 -19.94
C THR A 202 16.30 51.70 -20.58
N GLU A 203 16.13 51.73 -21.90
CA GLU A 203 15.94 50.64 -22.87
C GLU A 203 15.70 49.20 -22.34
N ALA A 204 14.42 48.83 -22.24
CA ALA A 204 14.00 47.45 -22.05
C ALA A 204 14.24 46.61 -23.31
N LYS A 205 15.33 45.85 -23.33
CA LYS A 205 15.54 44.74 -24.28
C LYS A 205 14.46 43.68 -24.07
N ARG A 206 13.42 43.70 -24.91
CA ARG A 206 12.42 42.62 -24.98
C ARG A 206 13.05 41.39 -25.64
N PRO A 207 13.03 40.19 -25.03
CA PRO A 207 13.38 38.97 -25.75
C PRO A 207 12.27 38.67 -26.77
N VAL A 208 12.58 38.89 -28.05
CA VAL A 208 11.71 38.52 -29.18
C VAL A 208 11.62 36.99 -29.19
N ARG A 209 10.44 36.47 -28.82
CA ARG A 209 10.08 35.06 -28.90
C ARG A 209 10.13 34.67 -30.38
N LYS A 210 11.15 33.90 -30.80
CA LYS A 210 11.25 33.31 -32.14
C LYS A 210 10.11 32.29 -32.31
N THR A 211 8.97 32.74 -32.82
CA THR A 211 7.96 31.85 -33.38
C THR A 211 8.48 31.31 -34.71
N ALA A 212 8.41 29.99 -34.84
CA ALA A 212 8.76 29.25 -36.03
C ALA A 212 8.09 29.83 -37.29
N SER A 213 8.91 29.99 -38.34
CA SER A 213 8.52 29.97 -39.75
C SER A 213 7.32 30.83 -40.18
N GLN A 214 7.49 32.15 -40.19
CA GLN A 214 6.83 32.97 -41.21
C GLN A 214 7.73 33.00 -42.44
N LYS A 215 7.29 32.37 -43.55
CA LYS A 215 7.92 32.51 -44.86
C LYS A 215 7.86 33.99 -45.25
N VAL A 216 8.99 34.70 -45.16
CA VAL A 216 9.09 36.10 -45.57
C VAL A 216 8.91 36.15 -47.09
N GLY A 217 7.93 36.90 -47.58
CA GLY A 217 7.70 37.05 -49.02
C GLY A 217 8.83 37.84 -49.68
N ARG A 218 9.14 37.55 -50.96
CA ARG A 218 10.24 38.19 -51.71
C ARG A 218 10.21 39.74 -51.67
N ASN A 219 9.03 40.34 -51.54
CA ASN A 219 8.85 41.81 -51.51
C ASN A 219 8.66 42.40 -50.11
N ASP A 220 8.60 41.59 -49.05
CA ASP A 220 8.39 42.06 -47.66
C ASP A 220 9.64 42.73 -47.10
N PRO A 221 9.53 43.54 -46.02
CA PRO A 221 10.67 44.11 -45.32
C PRO A 221 11.62 43.01 -44.83
N CYS A 222 12.92 43.19 -45.06
CA CYS A 222 13.91 42.18 -44.74
C CYS A 222 14.09 42.04 -43.21
N PRO A 223 14.03 40.84 -42.63
CA PRO A 223 14.08 40.61 -41.18
C PRO A 223 15.44 40.91 -40.55
N CYS A 224 16.49 41.15 -41.34
CA CYS A 224 17.81 41.59 -40.84
C CYS A 224 17.84 43.04 -40.36
N GLY A 225 16.74 43.79 -40.49
CA GLY A 225 16.64 45.17 -40.01
C GLY A 225 17.25 46.22 -40.96
N SER A 226 17.60 45.85 -42.19
CA SER A 226 18.22 46.77 -43.17
C SER A 226 17.27 47.82 -43.77
N GLY A 227 15.97 47.72 -43.52
CA GLY A 227 14.93 48.59 -44.11
C GLY A 227 14.64 48.36 -45.60
N LYS A 228 15.35 47.44 -46.27
CA LYS A 228 15.14 47.09 -47.70
C LYS A 228 14.17 45.90 -47.84
N LYS A 229 13.57 45.72 -49.03
CA LYS A 229 12.76 44.52 -49.38
C LYS A 229 13.65 43.25 -49.39
N TYR A 230 13.11 42.09 -48.99
CA TYR A 230 13.84 40.83 -48.82
C TYR A 230 14.67 40.42 -50.06
N LYS A 231 14.08 40.49 -51.27
CA LYS A 231 14.78 40.21 -52.56
C LYS A 231 15.95 41.14 -52.90
N LYS A 232 16.07 42.28 -52.21
CA LYS A 232 17.16 43.25 -52.41
C LYS A 232 18.15 43.23 -51.24
N CYS A 233 18.04 42.27 -50.33
CA CYS A 233 18.88 42.13 -49.15
C CYS A 233 19.21 40.64 -48.93
N CYS A 234 18.74 40.01 -47.85
CA CYS A 234 19.10 38.63 -47.52
C CYS A 234 18.67 37.60 -48.58
N GLY A 235 17.58 37.86 -49.31
CA GLY A 235 17.10 37.00 -50.41
C GLY A 235 17.56 37.46 -51.80
N ALA A 236 18.64 38.23 -51.91
CA ALA A 236 19.14 38.74 -53.21
C ALA A 236 19.91 37.68 -54.03
N ASN A 237 20.40 36.63 -53.36
CA ASN A 237 21.14 35.52 -53.99
C ASN A 237 20.40 34.17 -53.87
N GLU A 238 19.13 34.22 -53.46
CA GLU A 238 18.21 33.07 -53.48
C GLU A 238 17.41 33.16 -54.79
N ASP A 239 17.91 32.50 -55.84
CA ASP A 239 17.17 32.19 -57.07
C ASP A 239 16.58 30.78 -57.01
#